data_AF-A0A392MJZ8-F1
#
_entry.id   AF-A0A392MJZ8-F1
#
_cell.length_a   1.000
_cell.length_b   1.000
_cell.length_c   1.000
_cell.angle_alpha   90.00
_cell.angle_beta   90.00
_cell.angle_gamma   90.00
#
_symmetry.space_group_name_H-M   'P 1'
#
loop_
_entity.id
_entity.type
_entity.pdbx_description
1 polymer ?
#
loop_
_entity_poly.entity_id
_entity_poly.type
_entity_poly.pdbx_seq_one_letter_code
_entity_poly.pdbx_strand_id
1 'polypeptide(L)'
;MYTFRNGETQSGHWQNGVLDVPSTQNATFPVSPVGVNHSRVLNVVQEARRAAEKAYDVAKVDERVNRAVSAANRAANAARTAAAKAVQNEIHLNNESIRIPVL
;
A
#
# COMPACT_ATOMS: atom_id res chain seq x y z
N MET A 1 27.83 25.11 -27.71
CA MET A 1 27.37 24.06 -28.65
C MET A 1 28.55 23.81 -29.58
N TYR A 2 28.97 22.56 -29.73
CA TYR A 2 30.12 22.18 -30.54
C TYR A 2 29.67 21.25 -31.65
N THR A 3 30.06 21.56 -32.89
CA THR A 3 29.78 20.73 -34.06
C THR A 3 31.07 20.07 -34.50
N PHE A 4 31.08 18.74 -34.52
CA PHE A 4 32.21 17.92 -34.91
C PHE A 4 32.30 17.81 -36.44
N ARG A 5 33.48 17.45 -36.95
CA ARG A 5 33.71 17.25 -38.39
C ARG A 5 32.83 16.16 -39.01
N ASN A 6 32.31 15.26 -38.18
CA ASN A 6 31.35 14.22 -38.58
C ASN A 6 29.89 14.74 -38.66
N GLY A 7 29.65 16.03 -38.38
CA GLY A 7 28.31 16.64 -38.37
C GLY A 7 27.54 16.48 -37.06
N GLU A 8 28.06 15.75 -36.08
CA GLU A 8 27.41 15.63 -34.78
C GLU A 8 27.50 16.96 -34.03
N THR A 9 26.40 17.33 -33.37
CA THR A 9 26.35 18.54 -32.56
C THR A 9 26.05 18.18 -31.12
N GLN A 10 26.93 18.61 -30.21
CA GLN A 10 26.83 18.29 -28.79
C GLN A 10 26.95 19.57 -27.95
N SER A 11 26.33 19.57 -26.78
CA SER A 11 26.33 20.68 -25.83
C SER A 11 26.74 20.17 -24.44
N GLY A 12 27.40 21.03 -23.66
CA GLY A 12 27.92 20.68 -22.33
C GLY A 12 29.34 21.18 -22.11
N HIS A 13 29.89 20.83 -20.94
CA HIS A 13 31.25 21.14 -20.54
C HIS A 13 32.21 20.11 -21.16
N TRP A 14 33.29 20.57 -21.79
CA TRP A 14 34.27 19.71 -22.47
C TRP A 14 35.63 19.87 -21.82
N GLN A 15 36.32 18.75 -21.53
CA GLN A 15 37.67 18.74 -21.00
C GLN A 15 38.54 17.79 -21.84
N ASN A 16 39.67 18.28 -22.37
CA ASN A 16 40.63 17.49 -23.17
C ASN A 16 39.99 16.71 -24.34
N GLY A 17 38.94 17.26 -24.96
CA GLY A 17 38.24 16.62 -26.07
C GLY A 17 37.21 15.56 -25.67
N VAL A 18 36.92 15.40 -24.38
CA VAL A 18 35.87 14.50 -23.86
C VAL A 18 34.75 15.34 -23.24
N LEU A 19 33.49 15.00 -23.56
CA LEU A 19 32.32 15.62 -22.94
C LEU A 19 32.25 15.19 -21.49
N ASP A 20 32.21 16.15 -20.57
CA ASP A 20 32.01 15.91 -19.16
C ASP A 20 30.53 15.60 -18.93
N VAL A 21 30.21 14.31 -18.78
CA VAL A 21 28.85 13.82 -18.53
C VAL A 21 28.70 13.55 -17.03
N PRO A 22 27.88 14.32 -16.29
CA PRO A 22 27.70 14.15 -14.84
C PRO A 22 27.21 12.76 -14.38
N SER A 23 26.73 11.95 -15.32
CA SER A 23 26.22 10.59 -15.12
C SER A 23 27.32 9.55 -14.86
N THR A 24 28.55 9.84 -15.29
CA THR A 24 29.66 8.87 -15.26
C THR A 24 30.78 9.47 -14.43
N GLN A 25 30.96 8.96 -13.23
CA GLN A 25 32.07 9.29 -12.36
C GLN A 25 33.39 8.91 -13.08
N ASN A 26 34.01 9.88 -13.78
CA ASN A 26 35.34 9.70 -14.34
C ASN A 26 36.31 9.48 -13.18
N ALA A 27 36.92 8.30 -13.11
CA ALA A 27 37.83 7.87 -12.05
C ALA A 27 39.14 8.68 -11.97
N THR A 28 39.32 9.72 -12.78
CA THR A 28 40.59 10.46 -12.93
C THR A 28 40.60 11.82 -12.23
N PHE A 29 39.45 12.38 -11.82
CA PHE A 29 39.42 13.70 -11.16
C PHE A 29 38.48 13.72 -9.94
N PRO A 30 38.99 13.84 -8.70
CA PRO A 30 38.18 13.74 -7.48
C PRO A 30 37.45 15.04 -7.08
N VAL A 31 37.21 16.00 -7.98
CA VAL A 31 36.82 17.38 -7.59
C VAL A 31 35.49 17.84 -8.22
N SER A 32 34.44 17.03 -8.19
CA SER A 32 33.08 17.59 -8.38
C SER A 32 32.02 16.84 -7.57
N PRO A 33 31.28 17.51 -6.65
CA PRO A 33 30.25 16.88 -5.83
C PRO A 33 28.99 16.42 -6.59
N VAL A 34 28.91 16.66 -7.90
CA VAL A 34 27.71 16.40 -8.71
C VAL A 34 27.99 15.29 -9.73
N GLY A 35 28.45 14.15 -9.24
CA GLY A 35 28.41 12.89 -9.99
C GLY A 35 27.13 12.16 -9.62
N VAL A 36 26.01 12.46 -10.30
CA VAL A 36 24.76 11.74 -10.09
C VAL A 36 24.92 10.33 -10.65
N ASN A 37 25.28 9.40 -9.78
CA ASN A 37 25.38 7.99 -10.11
C ASN A 37 23.99 7.51 -10.59
N HIS A 38 23.83 7.44 -11.92
CA HIS A 38 22.55 7.24 -12.58
C HIS A 38 21.88 5.92 -12.16
N SER A 39 22.67 4.88 -11.91
CA SER A 39 22.15 3.59 -11.44
C SER A 39 21.60 3.68 -10.01
N ARG A 40 22.19 4.48 -9.12
CA ARG A 40 21.62 4.73 -7.78
C ARG A 40 20.30 5.48 -7.86
N VAL A 41 20.19 6.50 -8.71
CA VAL A 41 18.93 7.25 -8.87
C VAL A 41 17.83 6.35 -9.43
N LEU A 42 18.13 5.58 -10.48
CA LEU A 42 17.16 4.64 -11.06
C LEU A 42 16.72 3.57 -10.04
N ASN A 43 17.66 3.03 -9.27
CA ASN A 43 17.35 2.06 -8.23
C ASN A 43 16.43 2.65 -7.15
N VAL A 44 16.74 3.86 -6.65
CA VAL A 44 15.91 4.55 -5.65
C VAL A 44 14.50 4.82 -6.18
N VAL A 45 14.38 5.26 -7.44
CA VAL A 45 13.07 5.50 -8.07
C VAL A 45 12.27 4.21 -8.21
N GLN A 46 12.90 3.10 -8.60
CA GLN A 46 12.24 1.80 -8.69
C GLN A 46 11.77 1.28 -7.32
N GLU A 47 12.61 1.42 -6.28
CA GLU A 47 12.26 0.99 -4.92
C GLU A 47 11.13 1.85 -4.33
N ALA A 48 11.16 3.17 -4.55
CA ALA A 48 10.09 4.07 -4.14
C ALA A 48 8.74 3.68 -4.76
N ARG A 49 8.74 3.30 -6.05
CA ARG A 49 7.54 2.81 -6.74
C ARG A 49 7.01 1.52 -6.12
N ARG A 50 7.88 0.53 -5.87
CA ARG A 50 7.48 -0.74 -5.23
C ARG A 50 6.92 -0.53 -3.83
N ALA A 51 7.50 0.40 -3.05
CA ALA A 51 7.00 0.74 -1.73
C ALA A 51 5.62 1.41 -1.79
N ALA A 52 5.39 2.33 -2.74
CA ALA A 52 4.10 2.97 -2.95
C ALA A 52 3.00 1.97 -3.35
N GLU A 53 3.31 1.04 -4.27
CA GLU A 53 2.38 -0.03 -4.67
C GLU A 53 1.99 -0.92 -3.48
N LYS A 54 2.97 -1.35 -2.66
CA LYS A 54 2.69 -2.13 -1.45
C LYS A 54 1.86 -1.37 -0.41
N ALA A 55 2.13 -0.08 -0.22
CA ALA A 55 1.39 0.74 0.75
C ALA A 55 -0.09 0.90 0.36
N TYR A 56 -0.38 1.03 -0.94
CA TYR A 56 -1.74 1.08 -1.45
C TYR A 56 -2.53 -0.21 -1.16
N ASP A 57 -1.88 -1.38 -1.27
CA ASP A 57 -2.51 -2.67 -0.95
C ASP A 57 -2.82 -2.81 0.56
N VAL A 58 -1.95 -2.29 1.43
CA VAL A 58 -2.19 -2.32 2.90
C VAL A 58 -3.47 -1.57 3.28
N ALA A 59 -3.71 -0.40 2.68
CA ALA A 59 -4.93 0.38 2.93
C ALA A 59 -6.22 -0.39 2.55
N LYS A 60 -6.18 -1.17 1.46
CA LYS A 60 -7.33 -2.00 1.02
C LYS A 60 -7.59 -3.20 1.93
N VAL A 61 -6.57 -3.75 2.56
CA VAL A 61 -6.74 -4.87 3.50
C VAL A 61 -7.48 -4.41 4.75
N ASP A 62 -7.16 -3.22 5.26
CA ASP A 62 -7.79 -2.68 6.48
C ASP A 62 -9.31 -2.52 6.35
N GLU A 63 -9.78 -1.96 5.22
CA GLU A 63 -11.21 -1.80 4.95
C GLU A 63 -11.95 -3.15 4.86
N ARG A 64 -11.33 -4.16 4.23
CA ARG A 64 -11.91 -5.51 4.12
C ARG A 64 -12.02 -6.20 5.47
N VAL A 65 -10.98 -6.08 6.31
CA VAL A 65 -10.97 -6.65 7.66
C VAL A 65 -12.02 -5.97 8.53
N ASN A 66 -12.08 -4.64 8.53
CA ASN A 66 -13.06 -3.90 9.32
C ASN A 66 -14.50 -4.24 8.93
N ARG A 67 -14.77 -4.40 7.63
CA ARG A 67 -16.07 -4.87 7.13
C ARG A 67 -16.40 -6.28 7.60
N ALA A 68 -15.44 -7.20 7.53
CA ALA A 68 -15.63 -8.58 7.97
C ALA A 68 -15.92 -8.67 9.48
N VAL A 69 -15.12 -7.98 10.30
CA VAL A 69 -15.30 -7.90 11.76
C VAL A 69 -16.66 -7.29 12.11
N SER A 70 -17.04 -6.20 11.45
CA SER A 70 -18.34 -5.56 11.65
C SER A 70 -19.53 -6.47 11.29
N ALA A 71 -19.41 -7.28 10.24
CA ALA A 71 -20.44 -8.24 9.85
C ALA A 71 -20.55 -9.38 10.89
N ALA A 72 -19.41 -9.92 11.33
CA ALA A 72 -19.36 -10.97 12.35
C ALA A 72 -19.96 -10.50 13.68
N ASN A 73 -19.63 -9.29 14.14
CA ASN A 73 -20.19 -8.71 15.36
C ASN A 73 -21.70 -8.52 15.28
N ARG A 74 -22.22 -8.06 14.13
CA ARG A 74 -23.66 -7.96 13.90
C ARG A 74 -24.34 -9.32 13.98
N ALA A 75 -23.76 -10.34 13.34
CA ALA A 75 -24.30 -11.70 13.39
C ALA A 75 -24.29 -12.28 14.82
N ALA A 76 -23.20 -12.10 15.57
CA ALA A 76 -23.09 -12.56 16.95
C ALA A 76 -24.10 -11.87 17.88
N ASN A 77 -24.30 -10.56 17.73
CA ASN A 77 -25.32 -9.84 18.49
C ASN A 77 -26.73 -10.33 18.14
N ALA A 78 -27.03 -10.55 16.85
CA ALA A 78 -28.32 -11.09 16.41
C ALA A 78 -28.59 -12.51 16.95
N ALA A 79 -27.57 -13.37 16.97
CA ALA A 79 -27.68 -14.70 17.56
C ALA A 79 -27.96 -14.63 19.06
N ARG A 80 -27.27 -13.72 19.79
CA ARG A 80 -27.52 -13.50 21.22
C ARG A 80 -28.95 -13.01 21.49
N THR A 81 -29.46 -12.08 20.70
CA THR A 81 -30.84 -11.58 20.89
C THR A 81 -31.88 -12.63 20.51
N ALA A 82 -31.64 -13.41 19.45
CA ALA A 82 -32.52 -14.52 19.06
C ALA A 82 -32.56 -15.60 20.15
N ALA A 83 -31.41 -15.98 20.71
CA ALA A 83 -31.33 -16.94 21.80
C ALA A 83 -32.05 -16.43 23.06
N ALA A 84 -31.82 -15.18 23.45
CA ALA A 84 -32.51 -14.57 24.59
C ALA A 84 -34.04 -14.54 24.37
N LYS A 85 -34.49 -14.20 23.16
CA LYS A 85 -35.91 -14.21 22.81
C LYS A 85 -36.51 -15.61 22.80
N ALA A 86 -35.74 -16.62 22.36
CA ALA A 86 -36.18 -18.01 22.40
C ALA A 86 -36.40 -18.49 23.83
N VAL A 87 -35.46 -18.20 24.75
CA VAL A 87 -35.61 -18.49 26.18
C VAL A 87 -36.82 -17.76 26.76
N GLN A 88 -37.02 -16.49 26.40
CA GLN A 88 -38.17 -15.72 26.88
C GLN A 88 -39.51 -16.26 26.36
N ASN A 89 -39.56 -16.74 25.13
CA ASN A 89 -40.75 -17.40 24.58
C ASN A 89 -41.04 -18.74 25.29
N GLU A 90 -40.01 -19.53 25.59
CA GLU A 90 -40.15 -20.80 26.30
C GLU A 90 -40.78 -20.61 27.69
N ILE A 91 -40.25 -19.70 28.50
CA ILE A 91 -40.80 -19.40 29.84
C ILE A 91 -42.24 -18.87 29.76
N HIS A 92 -42.58 -18.10 28.73
CA HIS A 92 -43.93 -17.57 28.54
C HIS A 92 -44.92 -18.70 28.17
N LEU A 93 -44.55 -19.56 27.22
CA LEU A 93 -45.36 -20.72 26.83
C LEU A 93 -45.58 -21.70 28.01
N ASN A 94 -44.55 -21.95 28.82
CA ASN A 94 -44.66 -22.80 29.99
C ASN A 94 -45.61 -22.20 31.05
N ASN A 95 -45.54 -20.90 31.30
CA ASN A 95 -46.43 -20.23 32.25
C ASN A 95 -47.90 -20.23 31.79
N GLU A 96 -48.15 -20.05 30.49
CA GLU A 96 -49.50 -20.19 29.91
C GLU A 96 -50.00 -21.64 30.03
N SER A 97 -49.14 -22.64 29.77
CA SER A 97 -49.50 -24.06 29.95
C SER A 97 -49.81 -24.44 31.40
N ILE A 98 -49.14 -23.82 32.39
CA ILE A 98 -49.40 -24.06 33.82
C ILE A 98 -50.73 -23.40 34.24
N ARG A 99 -51.14 -22.31 33.58
CA ARG A 99 -52.37 -21.56 33.90
C ARG A 99 -53.63 -22.15 33.30
N ILE A 100 -53.53 -23.00 32.29
CA ILE A 100 -54.68 -23.74 31.74
C ILE A 100 -54.74 -25.09 32.47
N PRO A 101 -55.62 -25.29 33.46
CA PRO A 101 -55.79 -26.60 34.04
C PRO A 101 -56.40 -27.51 32.96
N VAL A 102 -55.70 -28.59 32.64
CA VAL A 102 -56.23 -29.66 31.79
C VAL A 102 -57.42 -30.25 32.56
N LEU A 103 -58.63 -30.00 32.05
CA LEU A 103 -59.91 -30.44 32.59
C LEU A 103 -60.66 -31.20 31.50
#